data_AF-A0A6P6XVM2-F1
#
_entry.id   AF-A0A6P6XVM2-F1
#
_cell.length_a   1.000
_cell.length_b   1.000
_cell.length_c   1.000
_cell.angle_alpha   90.00
_cell.angle_beta   90.00
_cell.angle_gamma   90.00
#
_symmetry.space_group_name_H-M   'P 1'
#
loop_
_entity.id
_entity.type
_entity.pdbx_description
1 polymer ?
#
loop_
_entity_poly.entity_id
_entity_poly.type
_entity_poly.pdbx_seq_one_letter_code
_entity_poly.pdbx_strand_id
1 'polypeptide(L)'
;SSRKSPQNQLNYLFHYIDHTIIVLEQYFDRQINTKLSSKDRIRYRYVLFANLGNQTVIKDFSDKFRFSRTQLATNINRTQEFLIMNALRLDPGEALIVTVE
;
A
#
# COMPACT_ATOMS: atom_id res chain seq x y z
N SER A 1 17.77 34.62 -0.99
CA SER A 1 17.85 33.15 -0.97
C SER A 1 16.52 32.53 -0.59
N SER A 2 15.73 32.14 -1.58
CA SER A 2 14.47 31.42 -1.39
C SER A 2 14.73 30.03 -0.82
N ARG A 3 14.26 29.75 0.40
CA ARG A 3 14.16 28.38 0.92
C ARG A 3 13.16 27.64 0.04
N LYS A 4 13.64 26.81 -0.89
CA LYS A 4 12.81 25.81 -1.55
C LYS A 4 12.36 24.83 -0.47
N SER A 5 11.06 24.74 -0.22
CA SER A 5 10.46 23.64 0.52
C SER A 5 10.94 22.32 -0.09
N PRO A 6 11.19 21.26 0.71
CA PRO A 6 11.41 19.95 0.12
C PRO A 6 10.12 19.60 -0.63
N GLN A 7 10.20 19.53 -1.95
CA GLN A 7 9.17 18.90 -2.76
C GLN A 7 9.06 17.46 -2.24
N ASN A 8 8.03 17.21 -1.42
CA ASN A 8 7.53 15.88 -1.10
C ASN A 8 7.09 15.25 -2.42
N GLN A 9 8.04 14.78 -3.22
CA GLN A 9 7.74 13.89 -4.34
C GLN A 9 7.24 12.59 -3.71
N LEU A 10 5.94 12.37 -3.80
CA LEU A 10 5.31 11.10 -3.48
C LEU A 10 5.96 10.06 -4.39
N ASN A 11 6.86 9.25 -3.85
CA ASN A 11 7.55 8.19 -4.59
C ASN A 11 6.58 7.03 -4.84
N TYR A 12 5.76 7.18 -5.87
CA TYR A 12 4.93 6.09 -6.38
C TYR A 12 5.80 5.13 -7.19
N LEU A 13 6.02 3.93 -6.66
CA LEU A 13 6.80 2.88 -7.34
C LEU A 13 5.95 2.11 -8.36
N PHE A 14 4.64 2.16 -8.20
CA PHE A 14 3.69 1.49 -9.08
C PHE A 14 2.31 2.11 -9.00
N HIS A 15 1.66 2.17 -10.15
CA HIS A 15 0.24 2.44 -10.25
C HIS A 15 -0.37 1.44 -11.23
N TYR A 16 -1.59 1.02 -10.94
CA TYR A 16 -2.38 0.16 -11.81
C TYR A 16 -3.82 0.63 -11.74
N ILE A 17 -4.43 0.82 -12.90
CA ILE A 17 -5.83 1.19 -13.04
C ILE A 17 -6.43 0.25 -14.08
N ASP A 18 -7.44 -0.50 -13.68
CA ASP A 18 -8.19 -1.37 -14.58
C ASP A 18 -9.67 -1.36 -14.21
N HIS A 19 -10.49 -0.85 -15.11
CA HIS A 19 -11.91 -0.60 -14.91
C HIS A 19 -12.16 0.18 -13.60
N THR A 20 -12.61 -0.51 -12.55
CA THR A 20 -12.96 0.06 -11.25
C THR A 20 -11.88 -0.14 -10.20
N ILE A 21 -10.80 -0.84 -10.52
CA ILE A 21 -9.71 -1.15 -9.58
C ILE A 21 -8.59 -0.13 -9.72
N ILE A 22 -8.19 0.44 -8.59
CA ILE A 22 -7.00 1.28 -8.46
C ILE A 22 -6.04 0.62 -7.49
N VAL A 23 -4.77 0.52 -7.89
CA VAL A 23 -3.67 0.11 -7.02
C VAL A 23 -2.57 1.15 -7.05
N LEU A 24 -2.13 1.61 -5.89
CA LEU A 24 -1.05 2.59 -5.76
C LEU A 24 -0.05 2.10 -4.72
N GLU A 25 1.20 1.95 -5.14
CA GLU A 25 2.31 1.62 -4.26
C GLU A 25 3.11 2.86 -3.91
N GLN A 26 3.34 3.08 -2.62
CA GLN A 26 4.18 4.15 -2.11
C GLN A 26 5.34 3.59 -1.28
N TYR A 27 6.53 4.12 -1.54
CA TYR A 27 7.73 3.82 -0.76
C TYR A 27 7.98 4.88 0.32
N PHE A 28 8.20 4.42 1.55
CA PHE A 28 8.52 5.26 2.70
C PHE A 28 9.90 4.89 3.25
N ASP A 29 10.87 5.79 3.13
CA ASP A 29 12.20 5.69 3.76
C ASP A 29 12.29 6.71 4.88
N ARG A 30 12.34 6.23 6.13
CA ARG A 30 12.57 7.08 7.30
C ARG A 30 13.88 6.68 7.96
N GLN A 31 14.81 7.64 7.99
CA GLN A 31 15.96 7.56 8.88
C GLN A 31 15.51 7.87 10.30
N ILE A 32 15.72 6.94 11.21
CA ILE A 32 15.54 7.20 12.64
C ILE A 32 16.91 7.55 13.22
N ASN A 33 17.02 8.75 13.80
CA ASN A 33 18.18 9.14 14.61
C ASN A 33 17.93 8.71 16.05
N THR A 34 18.14 7.44 16.35
CA THR A 34 18.26 6.97 17.74
C THR A 34 19.69 7.19 18.23
N LYS A 35 19.84 7.62 19.49
CA LYS A 35 21.16 7.89 20.11
C LYS A 35 22.01 6.62 20.32
N LEU A 36 21.44 5.43 20.11
CA LEU A 36 22.13 4.15 20.20
C LEU A 36 22.32 3.57 18.80
N SER A 37 23.56 3.68 18.32
CA SER A 37 24.06 3.07 17.08
C SER A 37 23.47 3.58 15.77
N SER A 38 24.32 3.51 14.76
CA SER A 38 24.21 4.11 13.43
C SER A 38 23.01 3.63 12.60
N LYS A 39 22.22 4.59 12.08
CA LYS A 39 21.49 4.51 10.81
C LYS A 39 20.55 3.30 10.65
N ASP A 40 19.64 3.08 11.58
CA ASP A 40 18.48 2.24 11.28
C ASP A 40 17.58 2.98 10.26
N ARG A 41 17.69 2.57 8.99
CA ARG A 41 16.77 2.98 7.93
C ARG A 41 15.57 2.04 7.94
N ILE A 42 14.43 2.56 8.36
CA ILE A 42 13.18 1.86 8.22
C ILE A 42 12.64 2.10 6.81
N ARG A 43 12.44 1.01 6.07
CA ARG A 43 11.89 1.01 4.72
C ARG A 43 10.56 0.28 4.75
N TYR A 44 9.47 0.99 4.51
CA TYR A 44 8.14 0.40 4.37
C TYR A 44 7.60 0.67 2.97
N ARG A 45 6.95 -0.35 2.40
CA ARG A 45 6.17 -0.22 1.17
C ARG A 45 4.71 -0.37 1.53
N TYR A 46 3.94 0.67 1.27
CA TYR A 46 2.50 0.64 1.42
C TYR A 46 1.84 0.49 0.06
N VAL A 47 0.77 -0.28 0.00
CA VAL A 47 -0.04 -0.41 -1.21
C VAL A 47 -1.49 -0.14 -0.86
N LEU A 48 -2.10 0.81 -1.57
CA LEU A 48 -3.53 1.03 -1.60
C LEU A 48 -4.13 0.16 -2.69
N PHE A 49 -5.13 -0.63 -2.34
CA PHE A 49 -6.06 -1.27 -3.26
C PHE A 49 -7.43 -0.66 -3.07
N ALA A 50 -8.10 -0.25 -4.14
CA ALA A 50 -9.44 0.32 -4.07
C ALA A 50 -10.31 -0.23 -5.20
N ASN A 51 -11.53 -0.65 -4.86
CA ASN A 51 -12.57 -0.98 -5.81
C ASN A 51 -13.63 0.13 -5.81
N LEU A 52 -13.61 0.96 -6.84
CA LEU A 52 -14.57 2.04 -7.05
C LEU A 52 -15.88 1.58 -7.71
N GLY A 53 -16.02 0.26 -7.93
CA GLY A 53 -17.14 -0.34 -8.64
C GLY A 53 -18.28 -0.72 -7.72
N ASN A 54 -19.37 -1.20 -8.33
CA ASN A 54 -20.56 -1.69 -7.66
C ASN A 54 -20.61 -3.23 -7.56
N GLN A 55 -19.57 -3.94 -8.01
CA GLN A 55 -19.45 -5.40 -7.97
C GLN A 55 -18.18 -5.82 -7.23
N THR A 56 -18.22 -6.96 -6.55
CA THR A 56 -17.03 -7.58 -5.94
C THR A 56 -16.05 -7.97 -7.05
N VAL A 57 -14.77 -7.68 -6.85
CA VAL A 57 -13.68 -8.08 -7.76
C VAL A 57 -12.75 -9.02 -7.04
N ILE A 58 -12.22 -10.01 -7.76
CA ILE A 58 -11.16 -10.90 -7.28
C ILE A 58 -10.02 -10.79 -8.29
N LYS A 59 -8.81 -10.50 -7.81
CA LYS A 59 -7.66 -10.27 -8.70
C LYS A 59 -6.36 -10.82 -8.13
N ASP A 60 -5.54 -11.37 -9.00
CA ASP A 60 -4.19 -11.82 -8.69
C ASP A 60 -3.20 -10.64 -8.82
N PHE A 61 -2.50 -10.35 -7.74
CA PHE A 61 -1.39 -9.39 -7.67
C PHE A 61 -0.09 -10.04 -7.15
N SER A 62 -0.02 -11.37 -7.14
CA SER A 62 1.10 -12.14 -6.60
C SER A 62 2.38 -12.04 -7.43
N ASP A 63 2.27 -11.64 -8.68
CA ASP A 63 3.39 -11.29 -9.56
C ASP A 63 4.21 -10.10 -9.02
N LYS A 64 3.54 -9.18 -8.32
CA LYS A 64 4.14 -7.97 -7.78
C LYS A 64 4.25 -7.95 -6.25
N PHE A 65 3.25 -8.48 -5.56
CA PHE A 65 3.15 -8.48 -4.11
C PHE A 65 2.88 -9.91 -3.65
N ARG A 66 3.90 -10.67 -3.24
CA ARG A 66 3.68 -12.08 -2.90
C ARG A 66 2.86 -12.25 -1.62
N PHE A 67 3.18 -11.43 -0.62
CA PHE A 67 2.55 -11.42 0.70
C PHE A 67 2.34 -10.00 1.17
N SER A 68 1.22 -9.77 1.84
CA SER A 68 0.90 -8.46 2.40
C SER A 68 0.29 -8.57 3.79
N ARG A 69 0.39 -7.52 4.59
CA ARG A 69 -0.32 -7.43 5.87
C ARG A 69 -1.26 -6.23 5.85
N THR A 70 -2.52 -6.48 6.18
CA THR A 70 -3.54 -5.43 6.28
C THR A 70 -3.17 -4.42 7.37
N GLN A 71 -3.21 -3.13 7.03
CA GLN A 71 -3.01 -2.03 7.96
C GLN A 71 -4.32 -1.29 8.23
N LEU A 72 -5.10 -1.06 7.18
CA LEU A 72 -6.39 -0.40 7.24
C LEU A 72 -7.31 -0.95 6.16
N ALA A 73 -8.58 -1.17 6.48
CA ALA A 73 -9.60 -1.51 5.52
C ALA A 73 -10.86 -0.67 5.79
N THR A 74 -11.57 -0.28 4.74
CA THR A 74 -12.88 0.37 4.90
C THR A 74 -13.98 -0.65 5.21
N ASN A 75 -13.80 -1.92 4.81
CA ASN A 75 -14.69 -3.01 5.19
C ASN A 75 -14.39 -3.44 6.64
N ILE A 76 -15.31 -3.16 7.55
CA ILE A 76 -15.20 -3.49 8.98
C ILE A 76 -15.15 -4.99 9.26
N ASN A 77 -15.62 -5.82 8.34
CA ASN A 77 -15.60 -7.28 8.46
C ASN A 77 -14.27 -7.88 7.98
N ARG A 78 -13.39 -7.07 7.36
CA ARG A 78 -12.06 -7.54 6.99
C ARG A 78 -11.21 -7.63 8.25
N THR A 79 -10.82 -8.85 8.59
CA THR A 79 -9.91 -9.13 9.68
C THR A 79 -8.51 -8.55 9.37
N GLN A 80 -7.80 -8.09 10.42
CA GLN A 80 -6.41 -7.64 10.30
C GLN A 80 -5.49 -8.85 10.10
N GLU A 81 -5.48 -9.37 8.87
CA GLU A 81 -4.82 -10.61 8.52
C GLU A 81 -3.67 -10.42 7.52
N PHE A 82 -2.83 -11.46 7.50
CA PHE A 82 -1.87 -11.75 6.45
C PHE A 82 -2.63 -12.14 5.17
N LEU A 83 -2.28 -11.51 4.06
CA LEU A 83 -2.93 -11.69 2.76
C LEU A 83 -1.99 -12.41 1.81
N ILE A 84 -2.53 -13.45 1.18
CA ILE A 84 -1.93 -14.08 -0.01
C ILE A 84 -2.57 -13.40 -1.23
N MET A 85 -1.74 -12.79 -2.07
CA MET A 85 -2.23 -11.86 -3.11
C MET A 85 -2.64 -12.55 -4.42
N ASN A 86 -2.66 -13.88 -4.46
CA ASN A 86 -3.07 -14.65 -5.64
C ASN A 86 -4.57 -14.53 -5.94
N ALA A 87 -5.38 -14.13 -4.96
CA ALA A 87 -6.82 -13.93 -5.13
C ALA A 87 -7.33 -12.84 -4.17
N LEU A 88 -6.79 -11.62 -4.28
CA LEU A 88 -7.29 -10.50 -3.50
C LEU A 88 -8.73 -10.18 -3.90
N ARG A 89 -9.66 -10.47 -3.00
CA ARG A 89 -11.07 -10.07 -3.10
C ARG A 89 -11.24 -8.64 -2.58
N LEU A 90 -11.95 -7.79 -3.32
CA LEU A 90 -12.36 -6.44 -2.92
C LEU A 90 -13.85 -6.26 -3.14
N ASP A 91 -14.59 -5.92 -2.09
CA ASP A 91 -16.01 -5.62 -2.15
C ASP A 91 -16.29 -4.27 -2.84
N PRO A 92 -17.53 -4.04 -3.31
CA PRO A 92 -17.94 -2.74 -3.85
C PRO A 92 -17.62 -1.59 -2.88
N GLY A 93 -16.91 -0.57 -3.34
CA GLY A 93 -16.50 0.57 -2.52
C GLY A 93 -15.43 0.26 -1.46
N GLU A 94 -14.86 -0.94 -1.46
CA GLU A 94 -13.81 -1.30 -0.51
C GLU A 94 -12.47 -0.67 -0.89
N ALA A 95 -11.79 -0.10 0.10
CA ALA A 95 -10.40 0.30 0.03
C ALA A 95 -9.60 -0.36 1.15
N LEU A 96 -8.38 -0.74 0.81
CA LEU A 96 -7.48 -1.53 1.65
C LEU A 96 -6.07 -0.97 1.52
N ILE A 97 -5.46 -0.65 2.66
CA ILE A 97 -4.03 -0.31 2.76
C ILE A 97 -3.31 -1.49 3.38
N VAL A 98 -2.25 -1.95 2.71
CA VAL A 98 -1.40 -3.03 3.20
C VAL A 98 0.06 -2.59 3.25
N THR A 99 0.84 -3.27 4.08
CA THR A 99 2.31 -3.31 3.95
C THR A 99 2.72 -4.54 3.16
N VAL A 100 3.70 -4.39 2.27
CA VAL A 100 4.28 -5.49 1.49
C VAL A 100 5.74 -5.73 1.90
N GLU A 101 6.12 -7.00 1.99
CA GLU A 101 7.49 -7.46 2.28
C GLU A 101 8.18 -7.97 1.01
#